data_AF-A0A945HIM3-F1
#
_entry.id   AF-A0A945HIM3-F1
#
_cell.length_a   1.000
_cell.length_b   1.000
_cell.length_c   1.000
_cell.angle_alpha   90.00
_cell.angle_beta   90.00
_cell.angle_gamma   90.00
#
_symmetry.space_group_name_H-M   'P 1'
#
loop_
_entity.id
_entity.type
_entity.pdbx_description
1 polymer ?
#
loop_
_entity_poly.entity_id
_entity_poly.type
_entity_poly.pdbx_seq_one_letter_code
_entity_poly.pdbx_strand_id
1 'polypeptide(L)'
;MLKESFSYGEYKNIIEGLTKYLPLMDYSEINKETEKFLVLRHDVEFSIERAYEFAKFEANEMGISTSYFVQLRNNAYNIFSKSNHDLINEIHKLGHKIGLHIYLESKTGNDYAKIIKNEIEVMENGLGMKIDRFSYHRPPVAVLEKDIRIEGIINPYNSEFFTYNGDDADKKLDVLYLAESNKLPEKRWPYGYPLDMINDDIKKAQLLTHAYEWSNEGYKENLDAFDILIKQKSTEFIETMKHDCQSFRKLYK
;
A
#
# COMPACT_ATOMS: atom_id res chain seq x y z
N MET A 1 -6.47 -12.20 -20.64
CA MET A 1 -5.46 -11.79 -19.62
C MET A 1 -5.03 -13.02 -18.85
N LEU A 2 -3.75 -13.10 -18.48
CA LEU A 2 -3.25 -14.14 -17.59
C LEU A 2 -3.71 -13.85 -16.16
N LYS A 3 -4.36 -14.82 -15.51
CA LYS A 3 -4.71 -14.75 -14.09
C LYS A 3 -3.43 -14.90 -13.26
N GLU A 4 -3.32 -14.17 -12.17
CA GLU A 4 -2.17 -14.11 -11.27
C GLU A 4 -0.87 -13.71 -11.96
N SER A 5 -0.92 -12.83 -12.96
CA SER A 5 0.22 -12.22 -13.64
C SER A 5 0.84 -11.04 -12.88
N PHE A 6 0.05 -10.34 -12.05
CA PHE A 6 0.41 -9.06 -11.44
C PHE A 6 0.81 -7.99 -12.47
N SER A 7 0.14 -8.02 -13.62
CA SER A 7 0.21 -6.93 -14.60
C SER A 7 -0.77 -5.81 -14.24
N TYR A 8 -0.49 -4.58 -14.67
CA TYR A 8 -1.43 -3.47 -14.57
C TYR A 8 -2.76 -3.78 -15.29
N GLY A 9 -2.71 -4.55 -16.39
CA GLY A 9 -3.91 -5.04 -17.06
C GLY A 9 -4.77 -5.93 -16.16
N GLU A 10 -4.15 -6.88 -15.46
CA GLU A 10 -4.87 -7.72 -14.50
C GLU A 10 -5.42 -6.91 -13.32
N TYR A 11 -4.63 -5.96 -12.78
CA TYR A 11 -5.10 -5.06 -11.73
C TYR A 11 -6.38 -4.34 -12.18
N LYS A 12 -6.37 -3.75 -13.37
CA LYS A 12 -7.55 -3.10 -13.95
C LYS A 12 -8.75 -4.04 -14.04
N ASN A 13 -8.54 -5.27 -14.52
CA ASN A 13 -9.59 -6.28 -14.59
C ASN A 13 -10.14 -6.69 -13.21
N ILE A 14 -9.28 -6.77 -12.19
CA ILE A 14 -9.70 -7.01 -10.80
C ILE A 14 -10.58 -5.85 -10.32
N ILE A 15 -10.12 -4.61 -10.45
CA ILE A 15 -10.87 -3.44 -10.00
C ILE A 15 -12.20 -3.32 -10.75
N GLU A 16 -12.22 -3.42 -12.07
CA GLU A 16 -13.45 -3.40 -12.88
C GLU A 16 -14.42 -4.53 -12.54
N GLY A 17 -13.91 -5.69 -12.11
CA GLY A 17 -14.75 -6.79 -11.66
C GLY A 17 -15.35 -6.53 -10.27
N LEU A 18 -14.56 -5.99 -9.34
CA LEU A 18 -15.04 -5.63 -8.01
C LEU A 18 -16.06 -4.47 -8.05
N THR A 19 -15.83 -3.48 -8.91
CA THR A 19 -16.71 -2.29 -9.00
C THR A 19 -18.09 -2.56 -9.61
N LYS A 20 -18.30 -3.75 -10.20
CA LYS A 20 -19.65 -4.22 -10.56
C LYS A 20 -20.51 -4.53 -9.35
N TYR A 21 -19.91 -4.85 -8.21
CA TYR A 21 -20.62 -5.22 -6.98
C TYR A 21 -20.61 -4.09 -5.94
N LEU A 22 -19.50 -3.34 -5.86
CA LEU A 22 -19.21 -2.39 -4.79
C LEU A 22 -18.76 -1.04 -5.36
N PRO A 23 -19.28 0.10 -4.88
CA PRO A 23 -18.78 1.41 -5.32
C PRO A 23 -17.38 1.65 -4.78
N LEU A 24 -16.45 2.05 -5.63
CA LEU A 24 -15.12 2.51 -5.21
C LEU A 24 -15.26 3.85 -4.46
N MET A 25 -14.72 3.93 -3.26
CA MET A 25 -14.78 5.12 -2.39
C MET A 25 -13.43 5.36 -1.70
N ASP A 26 -13.15 6.61 -1.34
CA ASP A 26 -12.10 6.95 -0.39
C ASP A 26 -12.56 6.66 1.05
N TYR A 27 -11.61 6.37 1.93
CA TYR A 27 -11.88 6.19 3.35
C TYR A 27 -12.62 7.38 3.99
N SER A 28 -12.35 8.61 3.55
CA SER A 28 -13.00 9.82 4.10
C SER A 28 -14.47 9.98 3.71
N GLU A 29 -14.95 9.24 2.70
CA GLU A 29 -16.34 9.28 2.24
C GLU A 29 -17.24 8.28 2.98
N ILE A 30 -16.64 7.38 3.76
CA ILE A 30 -17.33 6.28 4.44
C ILE A 30 -17.69 6.68 5.86
N ASN A 31 -18.93 6.40 6.24
CA ASN A 31 -19.45 6.60 7.58
C ASN A 31 -20.31 5.40 8.02
N LYS A 32 -20.96 5.51 9.17
CA LYS A 32 -21.76 4.41 9.76
C LYS A 32 -22.97 4.00 8.90
N GLU A 33 -23.47 4.89 8.04
CA GLU A 33 -24.60 4.66 7.14
C GLU A 33 -24.15 4.06 5.80
N THR A 34 -22.84 4.02 5.52
CA THR A 34 -22.32 3.44 4.28
C THR A 34 -22.48 1.92 4.31
N GLU A 35 -23.48 1.43 3.58
CA GLU A 35 -23.77 0.00 3.49
C GLU A 35 -22.84 -0.73 2.53
N LYS A 36 -22.42 -0.08 1.43
CA LYS A 36 -21.56 -0.69 0.42
C LYS A 36 -20.36 0.17 0.05
N PHE A 37 -19.18 -0.45 -0.01
CA PHE A 37 -17.96 0.19 -0.52
C PHE A 37 -16.89 -0.81 -0.93
N LEU A 38 -16.01 -0.36 -1.82
CA LEU A 38 -14.68 -0.88 -2.05
C LEU A 38 -13.67 0.24 -1.73
N VAL A 39 -12.71 -0.04 -0.86
CA VAL A 39 -11.55 0.86 -0.63
C VAL A 39 -10.28 0.19 -1.10
N LEU A 40 -9.38 0.99 -1.69
CA LEU A 40 -8.11 0.53 -2.22
C LEU A 40 -6.95 1.10 -1.41
N ARG A 41 -6.00 0.23 -1.07
CA ARG A 41 -4.81 0.56 -0.29
C ARG A 41 -3.58 -0.03 -0.95
N HIS A 42 -2.53 0.78 -1.02
CA HIS A 42 -1.23 0.39 -1.53
C HIS A 42 -0.16 0.62 -0.46
N ASP A 43 0.48 -0.44 0.03
CA ASP A 43 1.62 -0.31 0.93
C ASP A 43 2.91 -0.23 0.12
N VAL A 44 3.69 0.83 0.34
CA VAL A 44 4.93 1.10 -0.41
C VAL A 44 6.14 0.61 0.39
N GLU A 45 6.65 -0.58 0.05
CA GLU A 45 7.74 -1.20 0.82
C GLU A 45 9.14 -0.91 0.28
N PHE A 46 9.36 -1.01 -1.03
CA PHE A 46 10.73 -1.00 -1.56
C PHE A 46 11.02 0.12 -2.57
N SER A 47 10.07 0.56 -3.38
CA SER A 47 10.33 1.51 -4.45
C SER A 47 9.22 2.56 -4.60
N ILE A 48 9.58 3.82 -4.39
CA ILE A 48 8.73 4.98 -4.66
C ILE A 48 8.49 5.13 -6.16
N GLU A 49 9.48 4.83 -7.00
CA GLU A 49 9.35 4.86 -8.47
C GLU A 49 8.27 3.88 -8.95
N ARG A 50 8.26 2.64 -8.44
CA ARG A 50 7.19 1.68 -8.79
C ARG A 50 5.83 2.11 -8.26
N ALA A 51 5.78 2.72 -7.07
CA ALA A 51 4.54 3.29 -6.54
C ALA A 51 4.02 4.44 -7.43
N TYR A 52 4.91 5.30 -7.93
CA TYR A 52 4.55 6.37 -8.84
C TYR A 52 4.05 5.85 -10.19
N GLU A 53 4.73 4.89 -10.82
CA GLU A 53 4.26 4.33 -12.09
C GLU A 53 2.90 3.63 -11.92
N PHE A 54 2.67 3.00 -10.76
CA PHE A 54 1.37 2.39 -10.47
C PHE A 54 0.27 3.43 -10.27
N ALA A 55 0.53 4.48 -9.47
CA ALA A 55 -0.40 5.59 -9.27
C ALA A 55 -0.72 6.30 -10.60
N LYS A 56 0.30 6.50 -11.44
CA LYS A 56 0.14 7.08 -12.77
C LYS A 56 -0.75 6.22 -13.67
N PHE A 57 -0.61 4.90 -13.61
CA PHE A 57 -1.50 3.98 -14.32
C PHE A 57 -2.94 4.13 -13.81
N GLU A 58 -3.17 4.10 -12.50
CA GLU A 58 -4.49 4.26 -11.90
C GLU A 58 -5.17 5.58 -12.33
N ALA A 59 -4.45 6.70 -12.21
CA ALA A 59 -4.98 8.00 -12.55
C ALA A 59 -5.27 8.15 -14.05
N ASN A 60 -4.34 7.74 -14.92
CA ASN A 60 -4.45 8.02 -16.36
C ASN A 60 -5.26 6.97 -17.13
N GLU A 61 -5.15 5.69 -16.78
CA GLU A 61 -5.75 4.58 -17.54
C GLU A 61 -7.08 4.09 -16.94
N MET A 62 -7.35 4.44 -15.68
CA MET A 62 -8.55 4.03 -14.96
C MET A 62 -9.35 5.23 -14.42
N GLY A 63 -8.74 6.41 -14.29
CA GLY A 63 -9.41 7.60 -13.78
C GLY A 63 -9.77 7.49 -12.30
N ILE A 64 -9.05 6.68 -11.52
CA ILE A 64 -9.33 6.45 -10.10
C ILE A 64 -8.27 7.10 -9.20
N SER A 65 -8.68 7.40 -7.97
CA SER A 65 -7.78 7.84 -6.89
C SER A 65 -7.89 6.87 -5.71
N THR A 66 -6.74 6.60 -5.09
CA THR A 66 -6.55 5.55 -4.07
C THR A 66 -5.56 6.02 -3.00
N SER A 67 -5.26 5.19 -2.00
CA SER A 67 -4.35 5.53 -0.90
C SER A 67 -3.02 4.79 -0.98
N TYR A 68 -1.92 5.53 -1.00
CA TYR A 68 -0.54 5.03 -0.94
C TYR A 68 0.07 5.30 0.44
N PHE A 69 0.39 4.24 1.16
CA PHE A 69 0.99 4.32 2.50
C PHE A 69 2.50 4.13 2.39
N VAL A 70 3.27 5.16 2.76
CA VAL A 70 4.72 5.20 2.62
C VAL A 70 5.39 5.10 3.99
N GLN A 71 6.43 4.30 4.09
CA GLN A 71 7.18 4.14 5.35
C GLN A 71 8.12 5.34 5.54
N LEU A 72 7.96 6.06 6.64
CA LEU A 72 8.90 7.10 7.06
C LEU A 72 10.28 6.49 7.39
N ARG A 73 10.28 5.33 8.04
CA ARG A 73 11.49 4.63 8.51
C ARG A 73 11.76 3.40 7.65
N ASN A 74 12.36 3.62 6.47
CA ASN A 74 12.61 2.56 5.49
C ASN A 74 14.10 2.46 5.12
N ASN A 75 14.61 1.24 4.96
CA ASN A 75 16.00 0.99 4.53
C ASN A 75 16.18 0.99 3.01
N ALA A 76 15.11 0.77 2.24
CA ALA A 76 15.12 0.67 0.78
C ALA A 76 14.97 2.03 0.07
N TYR A 77 14.50 3.06 0.78
CA TYR A 77 14.39 4.42 0.25
C TYR A 77 14.34 5.45 1.38
N ASN A 78 14.73 6.69 1.06
CA ASN A 78 14.53 7.87 1.92
C ASN A 78 13.46 8.77 1.30
N ILE A 79 12.35 9.02 1.99
CA ILE A 79 11.24 9.83 1.49
C ILE A 79 11.60 11.32 1.31
N PHE A 80 12.65 11.79 1.99
CA PHE A 80 13.14 13.17 1.92
C PHE A 80 14.30 13.34 0.94
N SER A 81 14.72 12.27 0.26
CA SER A 81 15.62 12.45 -0.89
C SER A 81 14.88 13.23 -1.97
N LYS A 82 15.57 14.09 -2.72
CA LYS A 82 14.94 14.91 -3.76
C LYS A 82 14.09 14.07 -4.73
N SER A 83 14.65 12.96 -5.23
CA SER A 83 13.95 12.10 -6.19
C SER A 83 12.68 11.49 -5.61
N ASN A 84 12.74 10.94 -4.40
CA ASN A 84 11.57 10.28 -3.79
C ASN A 84 10.53 11.31 -3.34
N HIS A 85 10.97 12.43 -2.79
CA HIS A 85 10.11 13.55 -2.41
C HIS A 85 9.30 14.06 -3.61
N ASP A 86 9.97 14.29 -4.74
CA ASP A 86 9.32 14.76 -5.97
C ASP A 86 8.31 13.71 -6.47
N LEU A 87 8.67 12.42 -6.51
CA LEU A 87 7.75 11.35 -6.92
C LEU A 87 6.53 11.19 -6.00
N ILE A 88 6.70 11.28 -4.67
CA ILE A 88 5.58 11.25 -3.72
C ILE A 88 4.63 12.43 -3.95
N ASN A 89 5.18 13.62 -4.22
CA ASN A 89 4.39 14.79 -4.57
C ASN A 89 3.65 14.61 -5.91
N GLU A 90 4.25 13.96 -6.90
CA GLU A 90 3.56 13.63 -8.15
C GLU A 90 2.42 12.63 -7.93
N ILE A 91 2.60 11.59 -7.10
CA ILE A 91 1.51 10.68 -6.69
C ILE A 91 0.35 11.49 -6.09
N HIS A 92 0.66 12.44 -5.21
CA HIS A 92 -0.36 13.30 -4.61
C HIS A 92 -1.06 14.21 -5.63
N LYS A 93 -0.32 14.80 -6.59
CA LYS A 93 -0.87 15.66 -7.65
C LYS A 93 -1.76 14.90 -8.64
N LEU A 94 -1.52 13.61 -8.83
CA LEU A 94 -2.39 12.72 -9.60
C LEU A 94 -3.75 12.47 -8.90
N GLY A 95 -3.91 12.95 -7.67
CA GLY A 95 -5.16 12.90 -6.89
C GLY A 95 -5.16 11.84 -5.81
N HIS A 96 -4.14 10.98 -5.74
CA HIS A 96 -4.03 9.94 -4.72
C HIS A 96 -3.73 10.53 -3.33
N LYS A 97 -4.08 9.75 -2.30
CA LYS A 97 -3.83 10.09 -0.90
C LYS A 97 -2.52 9.48 -0.43
N ILE A 98 -1.69 10.27 0.23
CA ILE A 98 -0.47 9.79 0.87
C ILE A 98 -0.75 9.56 2.35
N GLY A 99 -0.39 8.38 2.84
CA GLY A 99 -0.52 7.97 4.23
C GLY A 99 0.81 7.51 4.82
N LEU A 100 0.88 7.49 6.15
CA LEU A 100 2.02 6.92 6.87
C LEU A 100 1.89 5.39 6.97
N HIS A 101 2.88 4.64 6.52
CA HIS A 101 2.98 3.20 6.78
C HIS A 101 3.92 2.96 7.97
N ILE A 102 3.35 2.82 9.17
CA ILE A 102 4.10 2.83 10.43
C ILE A 102 4.40 1.43 10.95
N TYR A 103 5.64 1.21 11.37
CA TYR A 103 6.01 0.05 12.18
C TYR A 103 5.87 0.37 13.67
N LEU A 104 5.05 -0.40 14.39
CA LEU A 104 4.87 -0.26 15.84
C LEU A 104 5.46 -1.46 16.58
N GLU A 105 6.33 -1.18 17.53
CA GLU A 105 6.83 -2.21 18.44
C GLU A 105 5.73 -2.63 19.43
N SER A 106 5.59 -3.95 19.63
CA SER A 106 4.71 -4.52 20.65
C SER A 106 5.37 -4.43 22.03
N LYS A 107 5.35 -3.23 22.63
CA LYS A 107 5.81 -2.99 24.00
C LYS A 107 4.65 -2.47 24.86
N THR A 108 4.52 -3.02 26.06
CA THR A 108 3.54 -2.60 27.06
C THR A 108 3.81 -1.15 27.49
N GLY A 109 2.76 -0.36 27.66
CA GLY A 109 2.85 1.04 28.08
C GLY A 109 3.10 2.07 26.97
N ASN A 110 3.21 1.64 25.71
CA ASN A 110 3.33 2.58 24.58
C ASN A 110 2.05 3.41 24.39
N ASP A 111 2.21 4.73 24.32
CA ASP A 111 1.20 5.64 23.79
C ASP A 111 1.29 5.64 22.25
N TYR A 112 0.64 4.66 21.63
CA TYR A 112 0.65 4.50 20.19
C TYR A 112 0.09 5.74 19.46
N ALA A 113 -0.93 6.39 20.02
CA ALA A 113 -1.53 7.58 19.41
C ALA A 113 -0.50 8.72 19.32
N LYS A 114 0.28 8.94 20.38
CA LYS A 114 1.37 9.93 20.38
C LYS A 114 2.46 9.56 19.38
N ILE A 115 2.88 8.30 19.31
CA ILE A 115 3.91 7.84 18.35
C ILE A 115 3.45 8.09 16.91
N ILE A 116 2.22 7.70 16.58
CA ILE A 116 1.64 7.88 15.25
C ILE A 116 1.56 9.38 14.90
N LYS A 117 1.06 10.23 15.80
CA LYS A 117 0.98 11.68 15.57
C LYS A 117 2.34 12.30 15.31
N ASN A 118 3.36 11.91 16.06
CA ASN A 118 4.72 12.43 15.88
C ASN A 118 5.29 12.04 14.51
N GLU A 119 5.13 10.79 14.06
CA GLU A 119 5.63 10.38 12.74
C GLU A 119 4.84 11.02 11.60
N ILE A 120 3.53 11.23 11.77
CA ILE A 120 2.70 12.03 10.85
C ILE A 120 3.25 13.45 10.74
N GLU A 121 3.49 14.14 11.86
CA GLU A 121 4.02 15.52 11.86
C GLU A 121 5.39 15.62 11.17
N VAL A 122 6.28 14.65 11.38
CA VAL A 122 7.57 14.59 10.68
C VAL A 122 7.37 14.42 9.17
N MET A 123 6.46 13.53 8.77
CA MET A 123 6.17 13.26 7.36
C MET A 123 5.51 14.49 6.69
N GLU A 124 4.57 15.15 7.36
CA GLU A 124 3.93 16.39 6.88
C GLU A 124 4.94 17.50 6.66
N ASN A 125 5.80 17.75 7.66
CA ASN A 125 6.82 18.79 7.57
C ASN A 125 7.84 18.52 6.47
N GLY A 126 8.27 17.27 6.31
CA GLY A 126 9.29 16.90 5.34
C GLY A 126 8.77 16.76 3.91
N LEU A 127 7.48 16.47 3.71
CA LEU A 127 6.85 16.39 2.38
C LEU A 127 6.12 17.68 1.97
N GLY A 128 5.84 18.58 2.92
CA GLY A 128 5.08 19.80 2.66
C GLY A 128 3.61 19.56 2.30
N MET A 129 3.04 18.43 2.74
CA MET A 129 1.64 18.05 2.47
C MET A 129 0.97 17.51 3.72
N LYS A 130 -0.36 17.62 3.79
CA LYS A 130 -1.15 17.07 4.90
C LYS A 130 -1.19 15.54 4.81
N ILE A 131 -1.01 14.86 5.94
CA ILE A 131 -1.13 13.41 6.08
C ILE A 131 -2.30 13.11 7.03
N ASP A 132 -3.39 12.60 6.47
CA ASP A 132 -4.66 12.37 7.18
C ASP A 132 -4.92 10.90 7.49
N ARG A 133 -3.97 10.00 7.21
CA ARG A 133 -4.15 8.56 7.36
C ARG A 133 -2.86 7.82 7.64
N PHE A 134 -2.97 6.68 8.34
CA PHE A 134 -1.85 5.76 8.55
C PHE A 134 -2.30 4.30 8.46
N SER A 135 -1.38 3.41 8.11
CA SER A 135 -1.56 1.96 8.13
C SER A 135 -0.39 1.30 8.84
N TYR A 136 -0.57 0.08 9.36
CA TYR A 136 0.51 -0.64 10.04
C TYR A 136 1.36 -1.46 9.09
N HIS A 137 2.69 -1.34 9.20
CA HIS A 137 3.64 -2.29 8.66
C HIS A 137 3.78 -3.46 9.63
N ARG A 138 3.27 -4.64 9.24
CA ARG A 138 3.30 -5.89 10.02
C ARG A 138 2.72 -5.71 11.45
N PRO A 139 1.42 -5.38 11.56
CA PRO A 139 0.81 -5.07 12.86
C PRO A 139 0.91 -6.25 13.83
N PRO A 140 1.37 -6.02 15.08
CA PRO A 140 1.20 -6.99 16.15
C PRO A 140 -0.28 -7.24 16.44
N VAL A 141 -0.64 -8.47 16.83
CA VAL A 141 -2.02 -8.84 17.24
C VAL A 141 -2.60 -7.85 18.26
N ALA A 142 -1.83 -7.52 19.30
CA ALA A 142 -2.24 -6.59 20.34
C ALA A 142 -2.55 -5.15 19.85
N VAL A 143 -2.09 -4.78 18.65
CA VAL A 143 -2.42 -3.50 18.01
C VAL A 143 -3.73 -3.62 17.21
N LEU A 144 -3.95 -4.74 16.52
CA LEU A 144 -5.18 -5.02 15.78
C LEU A 144 -6.40 -5.07 16.70
N GLU A 145 -6.25 -5.61 17.91
CA GLU A 145 -7.33 -5.71 18.90
C GLU A 145 -7.76 -4.35 19.49
N LYS A 146 -6.88 -3.33 19.43
CA LYS A 146 -7.11 -2.05 20.14
C LYS A 146 -7.99 -1.06 19.41
N ASP A 147 -8.29 -1.28 18.12
CA ASP A 147 -9.04 -0.35 17.27
C ASP A 147 -8.60 1.12 17.48
N ILE A 148 -7.30 1.39 17.37
CA ILE A 148 -6.71 2.71 17.69
C ILE A 148 -7.37 3.78 16.82
N ARG A 149 -7.95 4.80 17.46
CA ARG A 149 -8.60 5.95 16.84
C ARG A 149 -7.92 7.23 17.25
N ILE A 150 -7.57 8.05 16.27
CA ILE A 150 -6.99 9.36 16.44
C ILE A 150 -7.89 10.36 15.71
N GLU A 151 -8.34 11.40 16.40
CA GLU A 151 -9.21 12.41 15.80
C GLU A 151 -8.59 13.00 14.53
N GLY A 152 -9.37 13.00 13.44
CA GLY A 152 -8.96 13.53 12.14
C GLY A 152 -7.99 12.65 11.35
N ILE A 153 -7.61 11.47 11.87
CA ILE A 153 -6.68 10.56 11.23
C ILE A 153 -7.34 9.21 10.96
N ILE A 154 -7.37 8.81 9.69
CA ILE A 154 -7.95 7.56 9.20
C ILE A 154 -6.98 6.40 9.44
N ASN A 155 -7.49 5.29 9.97
CA ASN A 155 -6.78 4.03 10.07
C ASN A 155 -7.57 2.93 9.32
N PRO A 156 -7.05 2.39 8.19
CA PRO A 156 -7.69 1.32 7.42
C PRO A 156 -7.92 0.02 8.19
N TYR A 157 -7.34 -0.13 9.39
CA TYR A 157 -7.61 -1.26 10.28
C TYR A 157 -8.74 -0.99 11.28
N ASN A 158 -9.36 0.19 11.26
CA ASN A 158 -10.55 0.43 12.09
C ASN A 158 -11.73 -0.41 11.61
N SER A 159 -12.66 -0.70 12.54
CA SER A 159 -13.82 -1.56 12.31
C SER A 159 -14.71 -1.18 11.12
N GLU A 160 -14.66 0.08 10.70
CA GLU A 160 -15.36 0.61 9.53
C GLU A 160 -14.84 -0.01 8.23
N PHE A 161 -13.57 -0.42 8.19
CA PHE A 161 -12.84 -0.81 6.99
C PHE A 161 -12.21 -2.20 7.07
N PHE A 162 -12.19 -2.81 8.26
CA PHE A 162 -11.49 -4.07 8.51
C PHE A 162 -12.17 -4.88 9.60
N THR A 163 -12.24 -6.20 9.41
CA THR A 163 -12.71 -7.14 10.43
C THR A 163 -11.53 -8.00 10.91
N TYR A 164 -11.07 -7.77 12.13
CA TYR A 164 -10.10 -8.66 12.75
C TYR A 164 -10.77 -10.00 13.11
N ASN A 165 -10.24 -11.10 12.56
CA ASN A 165 -10.77 -12.45 12.75
C ASN A 165 -10.04 -13.29 13.80
N GLY A 166 -8.89 -12.84 14.32
CA GLY A 166 -8.11 -13.60 15.30
C GLY A 166 -7.79 -15.00 14.80
N ASP A 167 -7.94 -16.01 15.66
CA ASP A 167 -7.77 -17.43 15.32
C ASP A 167 -9.07 -18.09 14.83
N ASP A 168 -10.18 -17.34 14.73
CA ASP A 168 -11.47 -17.85 14.29
C ASP A 168 -11.60 -17.74 12.76
N ALA A 169 -11.23 -18.81 12.07
CA ALA A 169 -11.32 -18.90 10.61
C ALA A 169 -12.77 -18.90 10.10
N ASP A 170 -13.75 -19.24 10.93
CA ASP A 170 -15.17 -19.32 10.56
C ASP A 170 -15.92 -18.02 10.86
N LYS A 171 -15.25 -17.03 11.48
CA LYS A 171 -15.84 -15.73 11.78
C LYS A 171 -16.32 -15.06 10.50
N LYS A 172 -17.61 -14.75 10.45
CA LYS A 172 -18.19 -13.93 9.38
C LYS A 172 -17.50 -12.56 9.36
N LEU A 173 -16.94 -12.20 8.22
CA LEU A 173 -16.30 -10.90 8.00
C LEU A 173 -17.36 -9.86 7.63
N ASP A 174 -17.40 -8.74 8.36
CA ASP A 174 -18.23 -7.59 7.99
C ASP A 174 -17.60 -6.83 6.80
N VAL A 175 -16.27 -6.84 6.73
CA VAL A 175 -15.50 -6.31 5.60
C VAL A 175 -14.62 -7.42 5.02
N LEU A 176 -14.86 -7.76 3.77
CA LEU A 176 -14.02 -8.70 3.02
C LEU A 176 -12.63 -8.09 2.84
N TYR A 177 -11.61 -8.72 3.42
CA TYR A 177 -10.23 -8.28 3.27
C TYR A 177 -9.53 -9.12 2.20
N LEU A 178 -9.11 -8.45 1.12
CA LEU A 178 -8.38 -9.05 0.02
C LEU A 178 -6.96 -8.50 0.04
N ALA A 179 -5.98 -9.38 0.02
CA ALA A 179 -4.60 -8.97 -0.04
C ALA A 179 -3.76 -9.99 -0.79
N GLU A 180 -2.74 -9.47 -1.46
CA GLU A 180 -1.71 -10.28 -2.07
C GLU A 180 -0.45 -10.34 -1.18
N SER A 181 -0.48 -9.82 0.04
CA SER A 181 0.66 -9.88 0.97
C SER A 181 1.03 -11.32 1.36
N ASN A 182 2.29 -11.55 1.75
CA ASN A 182 2.80 -12.86 2.20
C ASN A 182 2.63 -13.99 1.16
N LYS A 183 2.78 -13.67 -0.14
CA LYS A 183 2.72 -14.67 -1.22
C LYS A 183 3.74 -15.78 -1.01
N LEU A 184 3.35 -16.98 -1.35
CA LEU A 184 4.26 -18.11 -1.54
C LEU A 184 4.37 -18.44 -3.03
N PRO A 185 5.46 -19.07 -3.51
CA PRO A 185 5.60 -19.47 -4.91
C PRO A 185 4.38 -20.22 -5.47
N GLU A 186 3.74 -21.05 -4.64
CA GLU A 186 2.58 -21.87 -4.97
C GLU A 186 1.22 -21.18 -4.76
N LYS A 187 1.17 -20.03 -4.08
CA LYS A 187 -0.07 -19.30 -3.77
C LYS A 187 0.17 -17.79 -3.80
N ARG A 188 -0.13 -17.16 -4.94
CA ARG A 188 0.09 -15.72 -5.16
C ARG A 188 -1.00 -14.83 -4.53
N TRP A 189 -2.17 -15.39 -4.19
CA TRP A 189 -3.24 -14.74 -3.44
C TRP A 189 -3.58 -15.52 -2.16
N PRO A 190 -2.81 -15.36 -1.07
CA PRO A 190 -3.02 -16.12 0.17
C PRO A 190 -4.42 -15.94 0.76
N TYR A 191 -5.03 -14.77 0.55
CA TYR A 191 -6.35 -14.38 1.06
C TYR A 191 -7.49 -14.60 0.04
N GLY A 192 -7.22 -15.33 -1.05
CA GLY A 192 -8.18 -15.59 -2.12
C GLY A 192 -8.09 -14.57 -3.26
N TYR A 193 -8.27 -15.06 -4.49
CA TYR A 193 -8.24 -14.20 -5.68
C TYR A 193 -9.47 -13.29 -5.70
N PRO A 194 -9.33 -11.97 -5.85
CA PRO A 194 -10.44 -11.01 -5.69
C PRO A 194 -11.73 -11.35 -6.44
N LEU A 195 -11.61 -11.76 -7.71
CA LEU A 195 -12.77 -12.04 -8.55
C LEU A 195 -13.44 -13.39 -8.25
N ASP A 196 -12.75 -14.29 -7.54
CA ASP A 196 -13.34 -15.56 -7.08
C ASP A 196 -14.07 -15.36 -5.75
N MET A 197 -13.70 -14.33 -4.98
CA MET A 197 -14.22 -14.07 -3.63
C MET A 197 -15.44 -13.14 -3.62
N ILE A 198 -15.53 -12.22 -4.59
CA ILE A 198 -16.62 -11.23 -4.65
C ILE A 198 -17.92 -11.84 -5.17
N ASN A 199 -19.05 -11.47 -4.56
CA ASN A 199 -20.40 -11.85 -4.96
C ASN A 199 -21.44 -10.85 -4.39
N ASP A 200 -22.72 -11.04 -4.70
CA ASP A 200 -23.82 -10.13 -4.30
C ASP A 200 -24.05 -10.01 -2.78
N ASP A 201 -23.62 -11.01 -1.99
CA ASP A 201 -23.75 -11.00 -0.54
C ASP A 201 -22.68 -10.14 0.12
N ILE A 202 -21.55 -9.92 -0.55
CA ILE A 202 -20.49 -9.03 -0.07
C ILE A 202 -20.93 -7.58 -0.20
N LYS A 203 -20.89 -6.86 0.93
CA LYS A 203 -21.26 -5.44 0.98
C LYS A 203 -20.06 -4.52 1.15
N LYS A 204 -18.99 -4.96 1.80
CA LYS A 204 -17.84 -4.11 2.10
C LYS A 204 -16.57 -4.87 1.78
N ALA A 205 -15.64 -4.22 1.09
CA ALA A 205 -14.34 -4.81 0.79
C ALA A 205 -13.20 -3.79 0.91
N GLN A 206 -12.05 -4.28 1.35
CA GLN A 206 -10.77 -3.58 1.28
C GLN A 206 -9.80 -4.45 0.48
N LEU A 207 -9.19 -3.87 -0.56
CA LEU A 207 -8.12 -4.50 -1.32
C LEU A 207 -6.79 -3.83 -0.97
N LEU A 208 -5.88 -4.61 -0.37
CA LEU A 208 -4.49 -4.23 -0.14
C LEU A 208 -3.60 -4.80 -1.26
N THR A 209 -2.88 -3.91 -1.92
CA THR A 209 -1.81 -4.29 -2.86
C THR A 209 -0.46 -3.67 -2.47
N HIS A 210 0.63 -4.20 -3.02
CA HIS A 210 1.98 -3.67 -2.81
C HIS A 210 2.54 -3.25 -4.15
N ALA A 211 2.79 -1.96 -4.36
CA ALA A 211 3.10 -1.43 -5.69
C ALA A 211 4.34 -2.08 -6.34
N TYR A 212 5.28 -2.59 -5.54
CA TYR A 212 6.45 -3.28 -6.07
C TYR A 212 6.11 -4.62 -6.75
N GLU A 213 4.97 -5.22 -6.46
CA GLU A 213 4.52 -6.50 -7.03
C GLU A 213 3.90 -6.34 -8.41
N TRP A 214 3.58 -5.12 -8.86
CA TRP A 214 2.85 -4.85 -10.09
C TRP A 214 3.73 -4.17 -11.14
N SER A 215 3.54 -4.52 -12.41
CA SER A 215 4.22 -3.87 -13.55
C SER A 215 3.36 -3.89 -14.81
N ASN A 216 3.80 -3.22 -15.87
CA ASN A 216 3.05 -3.17 -17.13
C ASN A 216 2.77 -4.56 -17.70
N GLU A 217 3.80 -5.41 -17.79
CA GLU A 217 3.72 -6.75 -18.38
C GLU A 217 3.38 -7.85 -17.35
N GLY A 218 3.54 -7.57 -16.06
CA GLY A 218 3.45 -8.57 -15.01
C GLY A 218 4.66 -9.52 -14.98
N TYR A 219 4.51 -10.62 -14.25
CA TYR A 219 5.55 -11.59 -13.94
C TYR A 219 5.01 -13.01 -14.10
N LYS A 220 5.82 -13.91 -14.66
CA LYS A 220 5.46 -15.34 -14.74
C LYS A 220 5.57 -15.98 -13.36
N GLU A 221 6.63 -15.65 -12.62
CA GLU A 221 6.90 -16.17 -11.29
C GLU A 221 7.16 -15.04 -10.29
N ASN A 222 6.96 -15.29 -8.99
CA ASN A 222 7.24 -14.28 -7.95
C ASN A 222 8.74 -13.92 -7.90
N LEU A 223 9.63 -14.88 -8.16
CA LEU A 223 11.08 -14.66 -8.17
C LEU A 223 11.49 -13.63 -9.22
N ASP A 224 10.82 -13.61 -10.39
CA ASP A 224 11.07 -12.62 -11.44
C ASP A 224 10.86 -11.19 -10.93
N ALA A 225 9.82 -10.97 -10.13
CA ALA A 225 9.48 -9.64 -9.60
C ALA A 225 10.58 -9.12 -8.67
N PHE A 226 11.08 -9.99 -7.78
CA PHE A 226 12.17 -9.67 -6.85
C PHE A 226 13.50 -9.50 -7.57
N ASP A 227 13.84 -10.34 -8.54
CA ASP A 227 15.10 -10.22 -9.29
C ASP A 227 15.18 -8.89 -10.04
N ILE A 228 14.08 -8.47 -10.68
CA ILE A 228 13.99 -7.17 -11.34
C ILE A 228 14.11 -6.03 -10.32
N LEU A 229 13.44 -6.15 -9.16
CA LEU A 229 13.52 -5.14 -8.10
C LEU A 229 14.94 -5.03 -7.52
N ILE A 230 15.61 -6.15 -7.26
CA ILE A 230 16.99 -6.20 -6.77
C ILE A 230 17.92 -5.53 -7.77
N LYS A 231 17.78 -5.84 -9.05
CA LYS A 231 18.57 -5.22 -10.11
C LYS A 231 18.35 -3.71 -10.20
N GLN A 232 17.10 -3.26 -10.13
CA GLN A 232 16.75 -1.83 -10.10
C GLN A 232 17.39 -1.14 -8.89
N LYS A 233 17.25 -1.70 -7.69
CA LYS A 233 17.79 -1.11 -6.46
C LYS A 233 19.31 -1.12 -6.38
N SER A 234 19.93 -2.17 -6.90
CA SER A 234 21.39 -2.22 -7.03
C SER A 234 21.89 -1.12 -7.96
N THR A 235 21.18 -0.89 -9.08
CA THR A 235 21.52 0.17 -10.04
C THR A 235 21.35 1.55 -9.41
N GLU A 236 20.22 1.82 -8.74
CA GLU A 236 19.96 3.08 -8.02
C GLU A 236 21.07 3.41 -7.01
N PHE A 237 21.48 2.41 -6.22
CA PHE A 237 22.55 2.57 -5.24
C PHE A 237 23.91 2.83 -5.89
N ILE A 238 24.25 2.09 -6.96
CA ILE A 238 25.48 2.29 -7.72
C ILE A 238 25.52 3.69 -8.33
N GLU A 239 24.42 4.18 -8.90
CA GLU A 239 24.35 5.53 -9.47
C GLU A 239 24.48 6.62 -8.38
N THR A 240 23.91 6.39 -7.20
CA THR A 240 24.13 7.26 -6.03
C THR A 240 25.63 7.34 -5.68
N MET A 241 26.32 6.21 -5.58
CA MET A 241 27.76 6.18 -5.34
C MET A 241 28.56 6.86 -6.46
N LYS A 242 28.17 6.68 -7.74
CA LYS A 242 28.83 7.37 -8.86
C LYS A 242 28.61 8.88 -8.80
N HIS A 243 27.45 9.35 -8.35
CA HIS A 243 27.15 10.77 -8.19
C HIS A 243 28.04 11.40 -7.10
N ASP A 244 28.07 10.79 -5.91
CA ASP A 244 28.69 11.36 -4.72
C ASP A 244 30.20 11.09 -4.62
N CYS A 245 30.68 9.97 -5.17
CA CYS A 245 32.07 9.53 -5.05
C CYS A 245 32.82 9.62 -6.39
N GLN A 246 33.56 10.71 -6.61
CA GLN A 246 34.36 10.92 -7.83
C GLN A 246 35.40 9.80 -8.09
N SER A 247 35.99 9.25 -7.03
CA SER A 247 36.95 8.13 -7.13
C SER A 247 36.27 6.84 -7.60
N PHE A 248 35.07 6.53 -7.08
CA PHE A 248 34.27 5.39 -7.48
C PHE A 248 33.88 5.48 -8.97
N ARG A 249 33.45 6.66 -9.43
CA ARG A 249 33.12 6.92 -10.84
C ARG A 249 34.26 6.59 -11.81
N LYS A 250 35.52 6.78 -11.39
CA LYS A 250 36.68 6.45 -12.23
C LYS A 250 36.95 4.94 -12.33
N LEU A 251 36.57 4.17 -11.31
CA LEU A 251 36.80 2.73 -11.22
C LEU A 251 35.67 1.91 -11.86
N TYR A 252 34.43 2.45 -11.90
CA TYR A 252 33.23 1.75 -12.36
C TYR A 252 32.63 2.41 -13.62
N LYS A 253 33.43 2.49 -14.68
CA LYS A 253 32.97 2.91 -16.02
C LYS A 253 32.28 1.80 -16.78
#